data_AF-A0A8K0C9R6-F1
#
_entry.id   AF-A0A8K0C9R6-F1
#
_cell.length_a   1.000
_cell.length_b   1.000
_cell.length_c   1.000
_cell.angle_alpha   90.00
_cell.angle_beta   90.00
_cell.angle_gamma   90.00
#
_symmetry.space_group_name_H-M   'P 1'
#
loop_
_entity.id
_entity.type
_entity.pdbx_description
1 polymer ?
#
loop_
_entity_poly.entity_id
_entity_poly.type
_entity_poly.pdbx_seq_one_letter_code
_entity_poly.pdbx_strand_id
1 'polypeptide(L)'
;MPEVIYIYIPLLQEIAFIEHGNEIKEYLKLKKVKETKEKLEAKEAGLLQTCSCCYDDDVMPKDIYKCKNGCVFYKDCVCSGAEVAFGDGKLDFVCLNNCTSHFNLQTLQAVLNPKMFSKVALKKQVEEVKAAGIEDLETCPLVSLCEEVEKEDDVKVRTYIEDKMTEALVRKCYNCGMKFNKADGCNKMTCSCGALMCYVCNQPVRDYKHFNGPGGVRFDLCPLFSDTNKLHQEAVLKGAEAAKKEIGVDKNPSKLKIDPTADVARHYNKIKKKKPVTVPLYSNPPPLDGPHVINMPHILNPMRAMQR
;
A
#
# COMPACT_ATOMS: atom_id res chain seq x y z
N MET A 1 -4.02 -18.64 30.21
CA MET A 1 -3.79 -18.60 28.74
C MET A 1 -3.50 -17.15 28.39
N PRO A 2 -2.36 -16.82 27.75
CA PRO A 2 -2.07 -15.43 27.41
C PRO A 2 -3.03 -14.98 26.29
N GLU A 3 -3.78 -13.91 26.56
CA GLU A 3 -4.64 -13.24 25.59
C GLU A 3 -3.74 -12.65 24.48
N VAL A 4 -3.79 -13.23 23.29
CA VAL A 4 -3.11 -12.67 22.11
C VAL A 4 -3.90 -11.44 21.68
N ILE A 5 -3.40 -10.26 22.03
CA ILE A 5 -3.96 -8.96 21.62
C ILE A 5 -3.67 -8.77 20.13
N TYR A 6 -4.66 -9.09 19.28
CA TYR A 6 -4.60 -8.79 17.85
C TYR A 6 -4.84 -7.30 17.63
N ILE A 7 -3.76 -6.52 17.55
CA ILE A 7 -3.77 -5.12 17.13
C ILE A 7 -4.22 -5.10 15.66
N TYR A 8 -5.36 -4.47 15.35
CA TYR A 8 -5.86 -4.41 13.97
C TYR A 8 -5.02 -3.44 13.12
N ILE A 9 -4.19 -4.04 12.28
CA ILE A 9 -3.16 -3.38 11.46
C ILE A 9 -3.72 -2.49 10.32
N PRO A 10 -4.82 -2.81 9.62
CA PRO A 10 -5.26 -2.04 8.44
C PRO A 10 -5.69 -0.60 8.70
N LEU A 11 -6.58 -0.35 9.67
CA LEU A 11 -7.02 1.03 10.00
C LEU A 11 -5.84 1.89 10.50
N LEU A 12 -4.94 1.29 11.28
CA LEU A 12 -3.72 1.96 11.74
C LEU A 12 -2.75 2.25 10.60
N GLN A 13 -2.65 1.35 9.62
CA GLN A 13 -1.88 1.57 8.39
C GLN A 13 -2.48 2.70 7.55
N GLU A 14 -3.80 2.79 7.43
CA GLU A 14 -4.46 3.88 6.71
C GLU A 14 -4.24 5.24 7.39
N ILE A 15 -4.42 5.30 8.72
CA ILE A 15 -4.15 6.53 9.50
C ILE A 15 -2.69 6.94 9.35
N ALA A 16 -1.75 6.01 9.53
CA ALA A 16 -0.32 6.27 9.35
C ALA A 16 0.02 6.70 7.91
N PHE A 17 -0.58 6.07 6.90
CA PHE A 17 -0.39 6.44 5.49
C PHE A 17 -0.86 7.86 5.21
N ILE A 18 -1.95 8.29 5.84
CA ILE A 18 -2.45 9.64 5.69
C ILE A 18 -1.56 10.65 6.43
N GLU A 19 -1.22 10.38 7.70
CA GLU A 19 -0.37 11.26 8.52
C GLU A 19 0.99 11.49 7.85
N HIS A 20 1.60 10.43 7.32
CA HIS A 20 2.89 10.47 6.63
C HIS A 20 2.77 10.59 5.11
N GLY A 21 1.59 10.91 4.57
CA GLY A 21 1.33 10.82 3.13
C GLY A 21 2.24 11.71 2.29
N ASN A 22 2.61 12.89 2.79
CA ASN A 22 3.55 13.78 2.10
C ASN A 22 4.98 13.23 2.12
N GLU A 23 5.43 12.72 3.26
CA GLU A 23 6.76 12.11 3.42
C GLU A 23 6.90 10.87 2.54
N ILE A 24 5.86 10.02 2.48
CA ILE A 24 5.80 8.85 1.62
C ILE A 24 5.88 9.28 0.14
N LYS A 25 5.10 10.28 -0.27
CA LYS A 25 5.15 10.80 -1.65
C LYS A 25 6.55 11.31 -2.01
N GLU A 26 7.18 12.04 -1.11
CA GLU A 26 8.52 12.59 -1.36
C GLU A 26 9.57 11.48 -1.42
N TYR A 27 9.52 10.53 -0.49
CA TYR A 27 10.35 9.33 -0.53
C TYR A 27 10.20 8.56 -1.85
N LEU A 28 8.97 8.37 -2.34
CA LEU A 28 8.71 7.68 -3.61
C LEU A 28 9.29 8.45 -4.81
N LYS A 29 9.23 9.79 -4.82
CA LYS A 29 9.88 10.60 -5.85
C LYS A 29 11.40 10.43 -5.80
N LEU A 30 11.99 10.57 -4.62
CA LEU A 30 13.43 10.42 -4.42
C LEU A 30 13.92 9.03 -4.84
N LYS A 31 13.16 7.99 -4.48
CA LYS A 31 13.42 6.60 -4.89
C LYS A 31 13.41 6.45 -6.40
N LYS A 32 12.40 6.98 -7.10
CA LYS A 32 12.34 6.94 -8.57
C LYS A 32 13.51 7.66 -9.24
N VAL A 33 13.89 8.84 -8.73
CA VAL A 33 15.04 9.59 -9.23
C VAL A 33 16.33 8.78 -9.05
N LYS A 34 16.51 8.18 -7.86
CA LYS A 34 17.65 7.31 -7.57
C LYS A 34 17.70 6.09 -8.49
N GLU A 35 16.59 5.39 -8.67
CA GLU A 35 16.49 4.22 -9.57
C GLU A 35 16.79 4.59 -11.03
N THR A 36 16.33 5.76 -11.48
CA THR A 36 16.60 6.25 -12.83
C THR A 36 18.09 6.56 -13.02
N LYS A 37 18.70 7.20 -12.02
CA LYS A 37 20.14 7.48 -12.01
C LYS A 37 20.97 6.20 -12.02
N GLU A 38 20.65 5.24 -11.14
CA GLU A 38 21.30 3.91 -11.10
C GLU A 38 21.20 3.19 -12.45
N LYS A 39 20.04 3.26 -13.11
CA LYS A 39 19.84 2.64 -14.43
C LYS A 39 20.68 3.31 -15.51
N LEU A 40 20.78 4.65 -15.49
CA LEU A 40 21.62 5.39 -16.44
C LEU A 40 23.11 5.05 -16.24
N GLU A 41 23.59 5.06 -15.00
CA GLU A 41 24.97 4.69 -14.66
C GLU A 41 25.28 3.24 -15.08
N ALA A 42 24.37 2.29 -14.84
CA ALA A 42 24.51 0.91 -15.29
C ALA A 42 24.52 0.78 -16.82
N LYS A 43 23.74 1.61 -17.52
CA LYS A 43 23.72 1.68 -18.99
C LYS A 43 25.04 2.19 -19.55
N GLU A 44 25.55 3.28 -19.00
CA GLU A 44 26.85 3.87 -19.37
C GLU A 44 28.02 2.91 -19.08
N ALA A 45 27.93 2.15 -17.99
CA ALA A 45 28.91 1.12 -17.64
C ALA A 45 28.73 -0.21 -18.42
N GLY A 46 27.71 -0.34 -19.27
CA GLY A 46 27.46 -1.57 -20.04
C GLY A 46 27.11 -2.79 -19.17
N LEU A 47 26.55 -2.57 -17.98
CA LEU A 47 26.25 -3.64 -17.00
C LEU A 47 24.85 -4.23 -17.18
N LEU A 48 23.99 -3.61 -18.00
CA LEU A 48 22.64 -4.11 -18.27
C LEU A 48 22.67 -5.50 -18.91
N GLN A 49 21.64 -6.28 -18.64
CA GLN A 49 21.54 -7.68 -19.02
C GLN A 49 20.35 -7.90 -19.96
N THR A 50 20.45 -8.93 -20.80
CA THR A 50 19.36 -9.31 -21.70
C THR A 50 18.56 -10.49 -21.15
N CYS A 51 17.24 -10.33 -21.09
CA CYS A 51 16.32 -11.39 -20.70
C CYS A 51 16.16 -12.41 -21.83
N SER A 52 16.34 -13.70 -21.52
CA SER A 52 16.17 -14.81 -22.48
C SER A 52 14.70 -15.15 -22.78
N CYS A 53 13.73 -14.44 -22.21
CA CYS A 53 12.30 -14.68 -22.43
C CYS A 53 11.63 -13.54 -23.20
N CYS A 54 11.73 -12.30 -22.70
CA CYS A 54 11.15 -11.13 -23.36
C CYS A 54 12.13 -10.38 -24.28
N TYR A 55 13.41 -10.75 -24.28
CA TYR A 55 14.48 -10.11 -25.06
C TYR A 55 14.71 -8.62 -24.74
N ASP A 56 14.21 -8.14 -23.60
CA ASP A 56 14.57 -6.82 -23.06
C ASP A 56 16.05 -6.83 -22.66
N ASP A 57 16.83 -5.91 -23.21
CA ASP A 57 18.27 -5.72 -23.01
C ASP A 57 18.60 -4.63 -21.97
N ASP A 58 17.60 -3.92 -21.46
CA ASP A 58 17.72 -2.84 -20.49
C ASP A 58 17.37 -3.31 -19.05
N VAL A 59 17.73 -4.56 -18.70
CA VAL A 59 17.43 -5.17 -17.39
C VAL A 59 18.58 -4.97 -16.40
N MET A 60 18.24 -4.52 -15.19
CA MET A 60 19.23 -4.31 -14.13
C MET A 60 19.75 -5.64 -13.56
N PRO A 61 21.05 -5.76 -13.23
CA PRO A 61 21.62 -6.96 -12.61
C PRO A 61 20.95 -7.42 -11.31
N LYS A 62 20.32 -6.49 -10.57
CA LYS A 62 19.58 -6.81 -9.33
C LYS A 62 18.23 -7.49 -9.58
N ASP A 63 17.71 -7.40 -10.81
CA ASP A 63 16.39 -7.89 -11.20
C ASP A 63 16.48 -9.09 -12.17
N ILE A 64 17.64 -9.73 -12.27
CA ILE A 64 17.83 -10.95 -13.04
C ILE A 64 17.86 -12.20 -12.17
N TYR A 65 17.28 -13.27 -12.68
CA TYR A 65 17.27 -14.59 -12.08
C TYR A 65 17.72 -15.62 -13.11
N LYS A 66 18.42 -16.65 -12.66
CA LYS A 66 18.97 -17.68 -13.54
C LYS A 66 18.32 -19.04 -13.27
N CYS A 67 18.10 -19.81 -14.33
CA CYS A 67 17.80 -21.23 -14.17
C CYS A 67 19.08 -22.02 -13.79
N LYS A 68 18.93 -23.30 -13.47
CA LYS A 68 20.08 -24.17 -13.13
C LYS A 68 21.11 -24.27 -14.26
N ASN A 69 20.69 -24.15 -15.52
CA ASN A 69 21.55 -24.19 -16.70
C ASN A 69 22.11 -22.81 -17.10
N GLY A 70 21.82 -21.75 -16.35
CA GLY A 70 22.42 -20.43 -16.54
C GLY A 70 21.68 -19.46 -17.46
N CYS A 71 20.53 -19.83 -18.04
CA CYS A 71 19.69 -18.89 -18.79
C CYS A 71 19.23 -17.74 -17.88
N VAL A 72 19.29 -16.51 -18.37
CA VAL A 72 19.04 -15.28 -17.61
C VAL A 72 17.65 -14.75 -17.90
N PHE A 73 16.87 -14.45 -16.87
CA PHE A 73 15.50 -13.97 -16.99
C PHE A 73 15.27 -12.74 -16.13
N TYR A 74 14.52 -11.79 -16.66
CA TYR A 74 13.99 -10.70 -15.86
C TYR A 74 13.02 -11.24 -14.80
N LYS A 75 13.04 -10.65 -13.60
CA LYS A 75 12.19 -10.97 -12.47
C LYS A 75 10.72 -11.16 -12.89
N ASP A 76 10.18 -10.22 -13.66
CA ASP A 76 8.76 -10.25 -14.03
C ASP A 76 8.43 -11.42 -14.95
N CYS A 77 9.35 -11.81 -15.85
CA CYS A 77 9.15 -13.00 -16.69
C CYS A 77 9.06 -14.28 -15.84
N VAL A 78 9.94 -14.44 -14.85
CA VAL A 78 9.90 -15.61 -13.95
C VAL A 78 8.63 -15.59 -13.10
N CYS A 79 8.23 -14.42 -12.60
CA CYS A 79 7.00 -14.25 -11.82
C CYS A 79 5.77 -14.65 -12.64
N SER A 80 5.58 -14.05 -13.82
CA SER A 80 4.44 -14.35 -14.69
C SER A 80 4.44 -15.79 -15.18
N GLY A 81 5.61 -16.35 -15.53
CA GLY A 81 5.72 -17.77 -15.89
C GLY A 81 5.29 -18.70 -14.76
N ALA A 82 5.66 -18.39 -13.53
CA ALA A 82 5.23 -19.15 -12.36
C ALA A 82 3.74 -18.94 -12.04
N GLU A 83 3.20 -17.74 -12.20
CA GLU A 83 1.77 -17.44 -12.04
C GLU A 83 0.91 -18.24 -13.01
N VAL A 84 1.29 -18.27 -14.30
CA VAL A 84 0.59 -19.04 -15.32
C VAL A 84 0.66 -20.54 -15.01
N ALA A 85 1.85 -21.07 -14.73
CA ALA A 85 2.01 -22.49 -14.40
C ALA A 85 1.18 -22.90 -13.17
N PHE A 86 1.19 -22.08 -12.13
CA PHE A 86 0.40 -22.33 -10.93
C PHE A 86 -1.11 -22.20 -11.17
N GLY A 87 -1.52 -21.26 -12.03
CA GLY A 87 -2.90 -21.10 -12.48
C GLY A 87 -3.43 -22.31 -13.25
N ASP A 88 -2.56 -22.95 -14.05
CA ASP A 88 -2.83 -24.23 -14.72
C ASP A 88 -2.86 -25.43 -13.76
N GLY A 89 -2.64 -25.23 -12.45
CA GLY A 89 -2.56 -26.30 -11.46
C GLY A 89 -1.24 -27.06 -11.46
N LYS A 90 -0.23 -26.60 -12.20
CA LYS A 90 1.10 -27.22 -12.22
C LYS A 90 1.92 -26.73 -11.02
N LEU A 91 2.72 -27.63 -10.45
CA LEU A 91 3.69 -27.32 -9.39
C LEU A 91 5.14 -27.44 -9.88
N ASP A 92 5.29 -27.70 -11.17
CA ASP A 92 6.57 -27.76 -11.84
C ASP A 92 6.81 -26.49 -12.65
N PHE A 93 7.89 -25.78 -12.33
CA PHE A 93 8.21 -24.45 -12.84
C PHE A 93 9.42 -24.54 -13.78
N VAL A 94 9.17 -24.86 -15.04
CA VAL A 94 10.20 -25.04 -16.06
C VAL A 94 10.84 -23.72 -16.49
N CYS A 95 12.06 -23.82 -16.99
CA CYS A 95 12.77 -22.71 -17.61
C CYS A 95 12.03 -22.18 -18.84
N LEU A 96 11.95 -20.85 -18.97
CA LEU A 96 11.20 -20.17 -20.02
C LEU A 96 11.88 -20.18 -21.40
N ASN A 97 13.15 -20.58 -21.46
CA ASN A 97 13.91 -20.72 -22.72
C ASN A 97 14.08 -22.19 -23.15
N ASN A 98 13.16 -23.08 -22.73
CA ASN A 98 13.09 -24.49 -23.11
C ASN A 98 14.38 -25.31 -22.88
N CYS A 99 15.27 -24.87 -21.98
CA CYS A 99 16.51 -25.58 -21.70
C CYS A 99 16.35 -26.76 -20.71
N THR A 100 15.12 -27.31 -20.59
CA THR A 100 14.69 -28.44 -19.73
C THR A 100 14.95 -28.35 -18.23
N SER A 101 15.64 -27.31 -17.74
CA SER A 101 15.83 -27.08 -16.31
C SER A 101 14.59 -26.46 -15.64
N HIS A 102 14.58 -26.45 -14.30
CA HIS A 102 13.50 -25.94 -13.48
C HIS A 102 13.98 -24.83 -12.55
N PHE A 103 13.09 -23.91 -12.18
CA PHE A 103 13.34 -22.94 -11.12
C PHE A 103 13.19 -23.59 -9.75
N ASN A 104 14.15 -23.31 -8.85
CA ASN A 104 14.11 -23.83 -7.49
C ASN A 104 13.21 -22.95 -6.59
N LEU A 105 12.89 -23.46 -5.39
CA LEU A 105 12.04 -22.73 -4.44
C LEU A 105 12.65 -21.40 -3.97
N GLN A 106 13.97 -21.27 -3.92
CA GLN A 106 14.63 -20.01 -3.51
C GLN A 106 14.42 -18.90 -4.54
N THR A 107 14.58 -19.22 -5.83
CA THR A 107 14.26 -18.30 -6.93
C THR A 107 12.79 -17.91 -6.87
N LEU A 108 11.89 -18.88 -6.69
CA LEU A 108 10.45 -18.61 -6.58
C LEU A 108 10.11 -17.72 -5.38
N GLN A 109 10.77 -17.92 -4.23
CA GLN A 109 10.59 -17.09 -3.03
C GLN A 109 10.99 -15.63 -3.26
N ALA A 110 12.03 -15.40 -4.06
CA ALA A 110 12.54 -14.06 -4.34
C ALA A 110 11.69 -13.30 -5.37
N VAL A 111 11.07 -14.01 -6.32
CA VAL A 111 10.29 -13.39 -7.41
C VAL A 111 8.79 -13.29 -7.11
N LEU A 112 8.21 -14.29 -6.43
CA LEU A 112 6.77 -14.33 -6.16
C LEU A 112 6.39 -13.46 -4.96
N ASN A 113 5.15 -12.99 -4.96
CA ASN A 113 4.60 -12.36 -3.78
C ASN A 113 4.47 -13.38 -2.61
N PRO A 114 4.54 -12.94 -1.34
CA PRO A 114 4.55 -13.86 -0.20
C PRO A 114 3.35 -14.80 -0.14
N LYS A 115 2.14 -14.31 -0.45
CA LYS A 115 0.91 -15.12 -0.41
C LYS A 115 0.98 -16.27 -1.42
N MET A 116 1.38 -15.97 -2.66
CA MET A 116 1.47 -16.97 -3.70
C MET A 116 2.60 -17.97 -3.41
N PHE A 117 3.77 -17.50 -2.98
CA PHE A 117 4.85 -18.40 -2.59
C PHE A 117 4.42 -19.35 -1.47
N SER A 118 3.73 -18.85 -0.44
CA SER A 118 3.19 -19.70 0.63
C SER A 118 2.25 -20.78 0.08
N LYS A 119 1.37 -20.46 -0.87
CA LYS A 119 0.48 -21.44 -1.51
C LYS A 119 1.25 -22.46 -2.35
N VAL A 120 2.23 -22.01 -3.14
CA VAL A 120 3.09 -22.88 -3.96
C VAL A 120 3.86 -23.86 -3.08
N ALA A 121 4.53 -23.35 -2.04
CA ALA A 121 5.31 -24.15 -1.11
C ALA A 121 4.44 -25.19 -0.39
N LEU A 122 3.25 -24.77 0.07
CA LEU A 122 2.29 -25.65 0.72
C LEU A 122 1.80 -26.77 -0.20
N LYS A 123 1.36 -26.44 -1.43
CA LYS A 123 0.90 -27.46 -2.38
C LYS A 123 2.02 -28.43 -2.78
N LYS A 124 3.23 -27.91 -2.99
CA LYS A 124 4.39 -28.75 -3.32
C LYS A 124 4.72 -29.72 -2.19
N GLN A 125 4.74 -29.24 -0.94
CA GLN A 125 4.95 -30.08 0.24
C GLN A 125 3.87 -31.17 0.36
N VAL A 126 2.60 -30.84 0.10
CA VAL A 126 1.50 -31.82 0.11
C VAL A 126 1.70 -32.91 -0.95
N GLU A 127 2.08 -32.56 -2.17
CA GLU A 127 2.36 -33.55 -3.23
C GLU A 127 3.60 -34.40 -2.93
N GLU A 128 4.65 -33.82 -2.35
CA GLU A 128 5.84 -34.58 -1.89
C GLU A 128 5.48 -35.60 -0.81
N VAL A 129 4.65 -35.22 0.16
CA VAL A 129 4.17 -36.11 1.22
C VAL A 129 3.27 -37.22 0.67
N LYS A 130 2.36 -36.90 -0.27
CA LYS A 130 1.54 -37.90 -0.95
C LYS A 130 2.40 -38.89 -1.75
N ALA A 131 3.41 -38.39 -2.47
CA ALA A 131 4.31 -39.22 -3.27
C ALA A 131 5.18 -40.14 -2.41
N ALA A 132 5.42 -39.80 -1.13
CA ALA A 132 6.14 -40.66 -0.19
C ALA A 132 5.34 -41.91 0.23
N GLY A 133 4.04 -41.99 -0.09
CA GLY A 133 3.24 -43.20 0.12
C GLY A 133 3.07 -43.60 1.60
N ILE A 134 2.99 -42.62 2.50
CA ILE A 134 2.87 -42.85 3.94
C ILE A 134 1.46 -43.37 4.26
N GLU A 135 1.38 -44.57 4.83
CA GLU A 135 0.12 -45.19 5.29
C GLU A 135 -0.45 -44.47 6.53
N ASP A 136 -1.77 -44.43 6.65
CA ASP A 136 -2.51 -43.81 7.76
C ASP A 136 -2.20 -42.33 8.04
N LEU A 137 -1.84 -41.56 7.00
CA LEU A 137 -1.59 -40.14 7.14
C LEU A 137 -2.89 -39.34 7.34
N GLU A 138 -3.18 -38.97 8.58
CA GLU A 138 -4.25 -38.03 8.90
C GLU A 138 -3.94 -36.64 8.33
N THR A 139 -4.83 -36.14 7.45
CA THR A 139 -4.66 -34.80 6.86
C THR A 139 -5.23 -33.74 7.79
N CYS A 140 -4.40 -32.76 8.16
CA CYS A 140 -4.83 -31.64 8.98
C CYS A 140 -5.81 -30.73 8.20
N PRO A 141 -7.06 -30.53 8.67
CA PRO A 141 -8.05 -29.68 8.00
C PRO A 141 -7.64 -28.19 7.93
N LEU A 142 -6.67 -27.76 8.75
CA LEU A 142 -6.21 -26.37 8.78
C LEU A 142 -5.51 -25.92 7.48
N VAL A 143 -5.01 -26.86 6.66
CA VAL A 143 -4.38 -26.57 5.37
C VAL A 143 -5.39 -26.08 4.32
N SER A 144 -6.66 -26.50 4.40
CA SER A 144 -7.75 -25.95 3.55
C SER A 144 -8.35 -24.66 4.12
N LEU A 145 -8.17 -24.41 5.42
CA LEU A 145 -8.83 -23.33 6.14
C LEU A 145 -8.42 -21.93 5.64
N CYS A 146 -7.19 -21.72 5.16
CA CYS A 146 -6.76 -20.40 4.65
C CYS A 146 -7.59 -19.90 3.46
N GLU A 147 -8.15 -20.79 2.63
CA GLU A 147 -9.05 -20.42 1.52
C GLU A 147 -10.53 -20.39 1.95
N GLU A 148 -10.87 -21.05 3.06
CA GLU A 148 -12.20 -21.04 3.66
C GLU A 148 -12.43 -19.80 4.54
N VAL A 149 -11.39 -19.26 5.18
CA VAL A 149 -11.45 -18.07 6.06
C VAL A 149 -11.95 -16.84 5.29
N GLU A 150 -11.51 -16.61 4.05
CA GLU A 150 -12.02 -15.50 3.21
C GLU A 150 -13.49 -15.70 2.80
N LYS A 151 -14.02 -16.93 2.88
CA LYS A 151 -15.41 -17.26 2.55
C LYS A 151 -16.34 -17.28 3.77
N GLU A 152 -15.81 -17.19 4.99
CA GLU A 152 -16.62 -17.17 6.20
C GLU A 152 -17.54 -15.94 6.25
N ASP A 153 -18.81 -16.15 6.60
CA ASP A 153 -19.79 -15.07 6.71
C ASP A 153 -19.38 -14.00 7.75
N ASP A 154 -18.59 -14.39 8.77
CA ASP A 154 -17.97 -13.48 9.72
C ASP A 154 -17.06 -12.45 9.05
N VAL A 155 -16.22 -12.89 8.09
CA VAL A 155 -15.31 -11.98 7.37
C VAL A 155 -16.10 -10.97 6.55
N LYS A 156 -17.19 -11.37 5.89
CA LYS A 156 -18.05 -10.44 5.15
C LYS A 156 -18.73 -9.43 6.08
N VAL A 157 -19.27 -9.89 7.20
CA VAL A 157 -19.94 -9.05 8.21
C VAL A 157 -18.94 -8.04 8.80
N ARG A 158 -17.73 -8.50 9.14
CA ARG A 158 -16.66 -7.64 9.64
C ARG A 158 -16.21 -6.61 8.61
N THR A 159 -15.90 -7.04 7.38
CA THR A 159 -15.49 -6.13 6.28
C THR A 159 -16.55 -5.07 6.02
N TYR A 160 -17.84 -5.43 6.04
CA TYR A 160 -18.92 -4.46 5.88
C TYR A 160 -18.91 -3.37 6.97
N ILE A 161 -18.73 -3.77 8.24
CA ILE A 161 -18.65 -2.82 9.36
C ILE A 161 -17.42 -1.92 9.20
N GLU A 162 -16.27 -2.49 8.83
CA GLU A 162 -15.02 -1.74 8.60
C GLU A 162 -15.16 -0.72 7.46
N ASP A 163 -15.76 -1.12 6.34
CA ASP A 163 -16.02 -0.23 5.21
C ASP A 163 -16.92 0.95 5.63
N LYS A 164 -17.95 0.67 6.43
CA LYS A 164 -18.86 1.72 6.96
C LYS A 164 -18.17 2.64 7.96
N MET A 165 -17.25 2.13 8.77
CA MET A 165 -16.40 2.93 9.63
C MET A 165 -15.50 3.88 8.81
N THR A 166 -14.88 3.37 7.76
CA THR A 166 -14.02 4.16 6.85
C THR A 166 -14.82 5.21 6.07
N GLU A 167 -16.01 4.85 5.57
CA GLU A 167 -16.93 5.79 4.93
C GLU A 167 -17.35 6.95 5.84
N ALA A 168 -17.55 6.67 7.14
CA ALA A 168 -17.92 7.70 8.12
C ALA A 168 -16.75 8.66 8.45
N LEU A 169 -15.52 8.16 8.40
CA LEU A 169 -14.31 8.95 8.65
C LEU A 169 -13.95 9.86 7.48
N VAL A 170 -14.01 9.30 6.25
CA VAL A 170 -13.52 9.95 5.03
C VAL A 170 -14.55 10.95 4.49
N ARG A 171 -14.11 12.19 4.26
CA ARG A 171 -14.91 13.22 3.57
C ARG A 171 -14.65 13.18 2.07
N LYS A 172 -15.64 13.61 1.29
CA LYS A 172 -15.59 13.66 -0.17
C LYS A 172 -15.88 15.08 -0.63
N CYS A 173 -15.05 15.59 -1.52
CA CYS A 173 -15.26 16.88 -2.13
C CYS A 173 -16.62 16.91 -2.84
N TYR A 174 -17.48 17.88 -2.50
CA TYR A 174 -18.82 17.99 -3.10
C TYR A 174 -18.78 18.23 -4.63
N ASN A 175 -17.66 18.75 -5.14
CA ASN A 175 -17.51 19.07 -6.55
C ASN A 175 -16.86 17.93 -7.36
N CYS A 176 -15.69 17.43 -6.93
CA CYS A 176 -14.92 16.44 -7.70
C CYS A 176 -14.88 15.03 -7.08
N GLY A 177 -15.48 14.83 -5.90
CA GLY A 177 -15.51 13.54 -5.22
C GLY A 177 -14.18 13.09 -4.57
N MET A 178 -13.10 13.87 -4.68
CA MET A 178 -11.81 13.55 -4.05
C MET A 178 -12.00 13.29 -2.56
N LYS A 179 -11.49 12.14 -2.09
CA LYS A 179 -11.52 11.71 -0.70
C LYS A 179 -10.44 12.42 0.12
N PHE A 180 -10.77 12.86 1.32
CA PHE A 180 -9.84 13.50 2.24
C PHE A 180 -10.32 13.40 3.69
N ASN A 181 -9.40 13.59 4.62
CA ASN A 181 -9.67 13.79 6.03
C ASN A 181 -8.87 15.00 6.52
N LYS A 182 -9.26 15.54 7.66
CA LYS A 182 -8.57 16.65 8.31
C LYS A 182 -7.58 16.10 9.33
N ALA A 183 -6.33 16.56 9.30
CA ALA A 183 -5.36 16.28 10.36
C ALA A 183 -5.43 17.38 11.43
N ASP A 184 -5.24 18.64 11.03
CA ASP A 184 -5.20 19.81 11.90
C ASP A 184 -5.93 21.02 11.27
N GLY A 185 -5.77 22.21 11.83
CA GLY A 185 -6.31 23.45 11.26
C GLY A 185 -7.82 23.69 11.48
N CYS A 186 -8.37 24.65 10.73
CA CYS A 186 -9.79 25.04 10.81
C CYS A 186 -10.68 24.15 9.94
N ASN A 187 -12.00 24.19 10.16
CA ASN A 187 -12.98 23.37 9.45
C ASN A 187 -13.34 23.89 8.05
N LYS A 188 -12.73 24.99 7.57
CA LYS A 188 -12.86 25.47 6.19
C LYS A 188 -11.82 24.76 5.32
N MET A 189 -12.25 23.76 4.57
CA MET A 189 -11.41 22.95 3.70
C MET A 189 -11.35 23.53 2.30
N THR A 190 -10.19 23.39 1.64
CA THR A 190 -9.98 23.75 0.23
C THR A 190 -9.55 22.51 -0.53
N CYS A 191 -10.29 22.13 -1.56
CA CYS A 191 -9.93 21.02 -2.44
C CYS A 191 -8.95 21.50 -3.52
N SER A 192 -8.15 20.59 -4.07
CA SER A 192 -7.26 20.86 -5.21
C SER A 192 -8.00 21.31 -6.47
N CYS A 193 -9.31 21.00 -6.60
CA CYS A 193 -10.15 21.53 -7.67
C CYS A 193 -10.65 22.97 -7.43
N GLY A 194 -10.24 23.61 -6.33
CA GLY A 194 -10.64 24.96 -5.94
C GLY A 194 -11.91 25.05 -5.10
N ALA A 195 -12.64 23.94 -4.91
CA ALA A 195 -13.86 23.91 -4.11
C ALA A 195 -13.59 24.18 -2.62
N LEU A 196 -14.43 25.01 -2.00
CA LEU A 196 -14.37 25.33 -0.57
C LEU A 196 -15.54 24.66 0.17
N MET A 197 -15.26 23.92 1.24
CA MET A 197 -16.31 23.22 2.00
C MET A 197 -16.04 23.13 3.49
N CYS A 198 -17.08 22.86 4.26
CA CYS A 198 -16.98 22.63 5.70
C CYS A 198 -16.65 21.17 6.02
N TYR A 199 -15.64 20.93 6.85
CA TYR A 199 -15.26 19.58 7.28
C TYR A 199 -16.35 18.87 8.09
N VAL A 200 -17.09 19.62 8.91
CA VAL A 200 -18.09 19.08 9.85
C VAL A 200 -19.32 18.57 9.08
N CYS A 201 -19.92 19.42 8.24
CA CYS A 201 -21.18 19.15 7.57
C CYS A 201 -21.05 18.77 6.08
N ASN A 202 -19.84 18.81 5.51
CA ASN A 202 -19.55 18.55 4.09
C ASN A 202 -20.27 19.46 3.09
N GLN A 203 -20.81 20.60 3.54
CA GLN A 203 -21.51 21.56 2.68
C GLN A 203 -20.54 22.52 2.00
N PRO A 204 -20.84 23.00 0.78
CA PRO A 204 -20.08 24.06 0.14
C PRO A 204 -20.11 25.34 0.99
N VAL A 205 -18.96 26.01 1.09
CA VAL A 205 -18.83 27.29 1.80
C VAL A 205 -18.24 28.34 0.87
N ARG A 206 -18.57 29.62 1.10
CA ARG A 206 -17.99 30.73 0.34
C ARG A 206 -16.89 31.44 1.12
N ASP A 207 -17.12 31.66 2.40
CA ASP A 207 -16.25 32.40 3.30
C ASP A 207 -16.36 31.86 4.74
N TYR A 208 -15.90 32.63 5.71
CA TYR A 208 -15.95 32.25 7.12
C TYR A 208 -17.33 32.46 7.78
N LYS A 209 -18.34 32.99 7.07
CA LYS A 209 -19.68 33.24 7.66
C LYS A 209 -20.43 31.96 8.03
N HIS A 210 -20.07 30.83 7.43
CA HIS A 210 -20.59 29.51 7.79
C HIS A 210 -20.16 29.06 9.20
N PHE A 211 -19.12 29.68 9.76
CA PHE A 211 -18.47 29.19 10.96
C PHE A 211 -18.70 30.10 12.16
N ASN A 212 -18.94 29.49 13.33
CA ASN A 212 -18.83 30.13 14.62
C ASN A 212 -17.35 30.17 15.03
N GLY A 213 -16.76 31.36 15.08
CA GLY A 213 -15.36 31.55 15.50
C GLY A 213 -15.13 31.23 16.98
N PRO A 214 -13.86 31.19 17.44
CA PRO A 214 -13.53 31.05 18.85
C PRO A 214 -14.23 32.13 19.70
N GLY A 215 -14.98 31.72 20.73
CA GLY A 215 -15.75 32.64 21.58
C GLY A 215 -17.00 33.24 20.92
N GLY A 216 -17.38 32.79 19.72
CA GLY A 216 -18.59 33.26 19.06
C GLY A 216 -19.87 32.69 19.68
N VAL A 217 -20.94 33.49 19.63
CA VAL A 217 -22.24 33.18 20.25
C VAL A 217 -23.26 32.55 19.29
N ARG A 218 -22.88 32.34 18.02
CA ARG A 218 -23.77 31.80 16.99
C ARG A 218 -23.68 30.27 16.94
N PHE A 219 -24.34 29.61 17.89
CA PHE A 219 -24.34 28.15 18.02
C PHE A 219 -25.12 27.42 16.92
N ASP A 220 -25.87 28.16 16.10
CA ASP A 220 -26.53 27.70 14.88
C ASP A 220 -25.53 27.42 13.74
N LEU A 221 -24.30 27.96 13.81
CA LEU A 221 -23.25 27.77 12.81
C LEU A 221 -22.29 26.64 13.15
N CYS A 222 -21.61 26.10 12.13
CA CYS A 222 -20.59 25.07 12.35
C CYS A 222 -19.40 25.65 13.12
N PRO A 223 -18.77 24.89 14.03
CA PRO A 223 -17.59 25.40 14.74
C PRO A 223 -16.43 25.62 13.77
N LEU A 224 -15.74 26.77 13.86
CA LEU A 224 -14.56 27.04 13.03
C LEU A 224 -13.41 26.07 13.36
N PHE A 225 -13.28 25.74 14.64
CA PHE A 225 -12.30 24.80 15.15
C PHE A 225 -13.00 23.74 16.00
N SER A 226 -12.57 22.49 15.86
CA SER A 226 -13.08 21.37 16.64
C SER A 226 -11.94 20.39 16.90
N ASP A 227 -12.08 19.58 17.95
CA ASP A 227 -11.19 18.44 18.17
C ASP A 227 -11.41 17.41 17.05
N THR A 228 -10.45 17.35 16.12
CA THR A 228 -10.43 16.43 14.99
C THR A 228 -10.57 14.98 15.45
N ASN A 229 -9.80 14.58 16.48
CA ASN A 229 -9.75 13.21 16.97
C ASN A 229 -11.09 12.81 17.58
N LYS A 230 -11.72 13.70 18.36
CA LYS A 230 -13.05 13.46 18.91
C LYS A 230 -14.10 13.31 17.80
N LEU A 231 -14.08 14.20 16.80
CA LEU A 231 -15.02 14.15 15.67
C LEU A 231 -14.85 12.86 14.86
N HIS A 232 -13.60 12.45 14.58
CA HIS A 232 -13.30 11.20 13.88
C HIS A 232 -13.75 9.98 14.69
N GLN A 233 -13.45 9.96 15.99
CA GLN A 233 -13.86 8.88 16.88
C GLN A 233 -15.39 8.72 16.90
N GLU A 234 -16.12 9.81 17.08
CA GLU A 234 -17.59 9.81 17.08
C GLU A 234 -18.16 9.34 15.73
N ALA A 235 -17.60 9.82 14.61
CA ALA A 235 -18.04 9.43 13.28
C ALA A 235 -17.83 7.93 13.03
N VAL A 236 -16.64 7.40 13.35
CA VAL A 236 -16.30 5.99 13.19
C VAL A 236 -17.21 5.10 14.03
N LEU A 237 -17.42 5.44 15.32
CA LEU A 237 -18.29 4.66 16.20
C LEU A 237 -19.74 4.68 15.74
N LYS A 238 -20.24 5.84 15.31
CA LYS A 238 -21.61 5.97 14.78
C LYS A 238 -21.78 5.19 13.48
N GLY A 239 -20.79 5.21 12.59
CA GLY A 239 -20.78 4.41 11.35
C GLY A 239 -20.82 2.92 11.65
N ALA A 240 -20.03 2.46 12.61
CA ALA A 240 -20.05 1.06 13.04
C ALA A 240 -21.39 0.64 13.67
N GLU A 241 -21.97 1.49 14.52
CA GLU A 241 -23.27 1.21 15.16
C GLU A 241 -24.38 1.10 14.12
N ALA A 242 -24.41 2.00 13.14
CA ALA A 242 -25.36 1.94 12.03
C ALA A 242 -25.17 0.65 11.22
N ALA A 243 -23.94 0.31 10.87
CA ALA A 243 -23.63 -0.92 10.13
C ALA A 243 -24.08 -2.18 10.88
N LYS A 244 -23.79 -2.25 12.19
CA LYS A 244 -24.21 -3.38 13.06
C LYS A 244 -25.72 -3.53 13.10
N LYS A 245 -26.48 -2.43 13.15
CA LYS A 245 -27.95 -2.45 13.12
C LYS A 245 -28.49 -2.89 11.76
N GLU A 246 -27.89 -2.41 10.66
CA GLU A 246 -28.32 -2.77 9.30
C GLU A 246 -28.20 -4.28 9.02
N ILE A 247 -27.11 -4.91 9.48
CA ILE A 247 -26.85 -6.34 9.27
C ILE A 247 -27.38 -7.24 10.40
N GLY A 248 -27.99 -6.63 11.42
CA GLY A 248 -28.65 -7.32 12.53
C GLY A 248 -27.69 -7.98 13.53
N VAL A 249 -26.45 -7.49 13.66
CA VAL A 249 -25.50 -7.94 14.70
C VAL A 249 -25.96 -7.52 16.10
N ASP A 250 -26.69 -6.41 16.21
CA ASP A 250 -27.34 -5.97 17.45
C ASP A 250 -28.33 -7.01 18.00
N LYS A 251 -29.05 -7.70 17.11
CA LYS A 251 -30.04 -8.74 17.44
C LYS A 251 -29.43 -10.14 17.48
N ASN A 252 -28.34 -10.37 16.75
CA ASN A 252 -27.62 -11.64 16.74
C ASN A 252 -26.10 -11.41 16.80
N PRO A 253 -25.53 -11.20 18.01
CA PRO A 253 -24.12 -10.93 18.20
C PRO A 253 -23.19 -12.05 17.69
N SER A 254 -23.67 -13.29 17.64
CA SER A 254 -22.90 -14.45 17.18
C SER A 254 -22.52 -14.41 15.69
N LYS A 255 -23.12 -13.51 14.90
CA LYS A 255 -22.73 -13.24 13.50
C LYS A 255 -21.37 -12.57 13.36
N LEU A 256 -20.87 -11.96 14.43
CA LEU A 256 -19.61 -11.25 14.45
C LEU A 256 -18.73 -11.84 15.56
N LYS A 257 -17.80 -12.71 15.19
CA LYS A 257 -16.83 -13.33 16.09
C LYS A 257 -15.83 -12.29 16.61
N ILE A 258 -15.43 -11.34 15.76
CA ILE A 258 -14.42 -10.31 16.08
C ILE A 258 -15.02 -8.92 15.84
N ASP A 259 -15.17 -8.13 16.89
CA ASP A 259 -15.70 -6.77 16.79
C ASP A 259 -14.61 -5.75 16.41
N PRO A 260 -14.66 -5.14 15.21
CA PRO A 260 -13.66 -4.17 14.76
C PRO A 260 -13.68 -2.85 15.56
N THR A 261 -14.70 -2.63 16.41
CA THR A 261 -14.82 -1.42 17.23
C THR A 261 -14.12 -1.52 18.58
N ALA A 262 -13.73 -2.72 19.03
CA ALA A 262 -13.27 -2.98 20.40
C ALA A 262 -12.08 -2.10 20.82
N ASP A 263 -11.15 -1.81 19.91
CA ASP A 263 -9.94 -1.03 20.20
C ASP A 263 -10.02 0.45 19.78
N VAL A 264 -11.12 0.88 19.14
CA VAL A 264 -11.24 2.26 18.62
C VAL A 264 -11.05 3.30 19.72
N ALA A 265 -11.71 3.12 20.87
CA ALA A 265 -11.57 4.03 22.00
C ALA A 265 -10.14 4.07 22.55
N ARG A 266 -9.47 2.92 22.58
CA ARG A 266 -8.07 2.80 23.04
C ARG A 266 -7.12 3.53 22.10
N HIS A 267 -7.34 3.43 20.79
CA HIS A 267 -6.54 4.13 19.78
C HIS A 267 -6.55 5.65 19.99
N TYR A 268 -7.74 6.27 20.03
CA TYR A 268 -7.86 7.72 20.23
C TYR A 268 -7.35 8.17 21.62
N ASN A 269 -7.51 7.36 22.65
CA ASN A 269 -6.97 7.65 23.98
C ASN A 269 -5.43 7.60 24.05
N LYS A 270 -4.77 6.75 23.26
CA LYS A 270 -3.30 6.74 23.15
C LYS A 270 -2.78 8.01 22.48
N ILE A 271 -3.48 8.52 21.45
CA ILE A 271 -3.13 9.76 20.75
C ILE A 271 -3.17 10.96 21.71
N LYS A 272 -4.23 11.08 22.54
CA LYS A 272 -4.34 12.16 23.55
C LYS A 272 -3.18 12.21 24.55
N LYS A 273 -2.50 11.09 24.80
CA LYS A 273 -1.40 10.99 25.78
C LYS A 273 -0.03 11.35 25.21
N LYS A 274 0.16 11.36 23.88
CA LYS A 274 1.42 11.80 23.27
C LYS A 274 1.44 13.33 23.30
N LYS A 275 2.33 13.93 24.10
CA LYS A 275 2.64 15.37 24.00
C LYS A 275 3.00 15.69 22.54
N PRO A 276 2.64 16.88 22.01
CA PRO A 276 3.12 17.29 20.69
C PRO A 276 4.64 17.14 20.69
N VAL A 277 5.16 16.34 19.76
CA VAL A 277 6.60 16.26 19.54
C VAL A 277 7.00 17.67 19.12
N THR A 278 7.72 18.38 19.98
CA THR A 278 8.44 19.58 19.58
C THR A 278 9.48 19.11 18.57
N VAL A 279 9.12 19.18 17.29
CA VAL A 279 10.08 19.00 16.20
C VAL A 279 11.11 20.10 16.40
N PRO A 280 12.40 19.79 16.63
CA PRO A 280 13.43 20.82 16.62
C PRO A 280 13.32 21.54 15.28
N LEU A 281 13.21 22.87 15.31
CA LEU A 281 13.38 23.70 14.12
C LEU A 281 14.78 23.38 13.57
N TYR A 282 14.84 22.51 12.57
CA TYR A 282 16.08 22.30 11.84
C TYR A 282 16.45 23.64 11.21
N SER A 283 17.56 24.17 11.71
CA SER A 283 18.23 25.36 11.25
C SER A 283 18.47 25.25 9.74
N ASN A 284 18.33 26.39 9.06
CA ASN A 284 18.40 26.59 7.61
C ASN A 284 19.17 25.53 6.80
N PRO A 285 18.65 25.12 5.62
CA PRO A 285 19.41 24.27 4.69
C PRO A 285 20.74 24.95 4.32
N PRO A 286 21.84 24.17 4.17
CA PRO A 286 23.13 24.73 3.77
C PRO A 286 23.04 25.38 2.38
N PRO A 287 23.84 26.42 2.10
CA PRO A 287 23.79 27.12 0.82
C PRO A 287 24.10 26.16 -0.33
N LEU A 288 23.30 26.24 -1.39
CA LEU A 288 23.59 25.56 -2.66
C LEU A 288 24.80 26.25 -3.29
N ASP A 289 25.96 25.61 -3.23
CA ASP A 289 27.12 26.02 -4.01
C ASP A 289 26.79 25.95 -5.51
N GLY A 290 27.13 27.03 -6.22
CA GLY A 290 26.73 27.31 -7.60
C GLY A 290 27.34 26.38 -8.67
N PRO A 291 26.99 26.59 -9.95
CA PRO A 291 27.19 25.62 -11.00
C PRO A 291 28.66 25.48 -11.41
N HIS A 292 29.21 24.28 -11.26
CA HIS A 292 30.46 23.88 -11.92
C HIS A 292 30.21 23.68 -13.42
N VAL A 293 30.81 24.56 -14.22
CA VAL A 293 30.86 24.47 -15.68
C VAL A 293 31.83 23.35 -16.06
N ILE A 294 31.31 22.26 -16.62
CA ILE A 294 32.11 21.20 -17.25
C ILE A 294 32.17 21.47 -18.76
N ASN A 295 33.37 21.84 -19.24
CA ASN A 295 33.70 22.01 -20.66
C ASN A 295 33.68 20.64 -21.35
N MET A 296 32.88 20.48 -22.42
CA MET A 296 32.97 19.34 -23.33
C MET A 296 33.98 19.61 -24.46
N PRO A 297 34.82 18.65 -24.86
CA PRO A 297 35.65 18.78 -26.06
C PRO A 297 34.84 18.52 -27.33
N HIS A 298 35.08 19.38 -28.34
CA HIS A 298 34.46 19.35 -29.67
C HIS A 298 34.80 18.08 -30.45
N ILE A 299 33.77 17.36 -30.90
CA ILE A 299 33.89 16.31 -31.92
C ILE A 299 33.83 16.99 -33.30
N LEU A 300 34.95 16.98 -34.02
CA LEU A 300 35.05 17.36 -35.43
C LEU A 300 34.28 16.35 -36.29
N ASN A 301 33.29 16.83 -37.05
CA ASN A 301 32.61 16.04 -38.07
C ASN A 301 33.12 16.49 -39.46
N PRO A 302 33.64 15.59 -40.32
CA PRO A 302 34.08 15.94 -41.65
C PRO A 302 32.90 15.94 -42.65
N MET A 303 33.17 16.46 -43.85
CA MET A 303 32.33 16.53 -45.05
C MET A 303 31.54 17.83 -45.27
N ARG A 304 32.12 18.73 -46.07
CA ARG A 304 31.74 18.89 -47.48
C ARG A 304 32.72 19.81 -48.20
N ALA A 305 33.51 19.21 -49.10
CA ALA A 305 34.13 19.91 -50.21
C ALA A 305 33.05 20.18 -51.27
N MET A 306 32.94 21.44 -51.70
CA MET A 306 32.57 21.87 -53.06
C MET A 306 32.25 23.38 -53.05
N GLN A 307 33.21 24.21 -53.52
CA GLN A 307 33.05 25.17 -54.62
C GLN A 307 34.02 26.35 -54.51
N ARG A 308 34.91 26.40 -55.52
CA ARG A 308 35.78 27.49 -55.99
C ARG A 308 37.07 27.74 -55.21
#